data_AF-A0AB39Q3R1-F1
#
_entry.id   AF-A0AB39Q3R1-F1
#
_cell.length_a   1.000
_cell.length_b   1.000
_cell.length_c   1.000
_cell.angle_alpha   90.00
_cell.angle_beta   90.00
_cell.angle_gamma   90.00
#
_symmetry.space_group_name_H-M   'P 1'
#
loop_
_entity.id
_entity.type
_entity.pdbx_description
1 polymer ?
#
loop_
_entity_poly.entity_id
_entity_poly.type
_entity_poly.pdbx_seq_one_letter_code
_entity_poly.pdbx_strand_id
1 'polypeptide(L)'
;MSRSWKTTILGLLAVAGAMVMAGTAPVTGMPAMAGTAYGGEGPTTRSAGRDLWAAATIEPGREGIVEVGGYEGMPLGEGSVLTLTAPAQTRVTGTPFAAGGYRGAVALGGISGTYTFTGAPAAAGPEADASAGAGWKGRTFPFVLSVPAHAEPGTRLPDCTLVLRDANGTVRQKGTCAVTVGLPAPVLSRPHSGVPLGALPKTSGTAYPGAQVTVRDAREEEVCSTTAAPAGTWSCVPSHPLPPGPGRLQATATFNGAVAMSEQIDILVTGSPDTQLAGQ
;
A
#
# COMPACT_ATOMS: atom_id res chain seq x y z
N MET A 1 4.61 -37.51 -34.73
CA MET A 1 3.67 -38.57 -34.31
C MET A 1 2.75 -37.98 -33.25
N SER A 2 1.47 -37.82 -33.57
CA SER A 2 0.46 -37.17 -32.71
C SER A 2 -0.37 -38.21 -31.95
N ARG A 3 -0.94 -37.81 -30.79
CA ARG A 3 -2.10 -38.38 -30.05
C ARG A 3 -2.17 -37.58 -28.73
N SER A 4 -3.02 -36.57 -28.51
CA SER A 4 -4.50 -36.48 -28.52
C SER A 4 -5.19 -37.54 -27.64
N TRP A 5 -5.70 -37.10 -26.48
CA TRP A 5 -6.96 -37.65 -25.92
C TRP A 5 -7.78 -36.57 -25.21
N LYS A 6 -9.06 -36.62 -25.52
CA LYS A 6 -10.22 -35.76 -25.28
C LYS A 6 -10.69 -35.59 -23.83
N THR A 7 -11.32 -34.43 -23.67
CA THR A 7 -12.29 -33.93 -22.67
C THR A 7 -13.49 -34.85 -22.39
N THR A 8 -13.98 -34.79 -21.14
CA THR A 8 -15.38 -35.12 -20.78
C THR A 8 -15.90 -34.05 -19.81
N ILE A 9 -16.99 -33.40 -20.22
CA ILE A 9 -17.80 -32.42 -19.47
C ILE A 9 -19.10 -33.13 -19.06
N LEU A 10 -19.57 -32.91 -17.84
CA LEU A 10 -20.96 -33.17 -17.43
C LEU A 10 -21.46 -31.97 -16.61
N GLY A 11 -22.41 -31.21 -17.19
CA GLY A 11 -23.38 -30.40 -16.45
C GLY A 11 -24.51 -31.29 -15.92
N LEU A 12 -25.60 -30.84 -15.30
CA LEU A 12 -26.17 -29.53 -15.01
C LEU A 12 -27.40 -29.89 -14.14
N LEU A 13 -27.70 -29.18 -13.05
CA LEU A 13 -29.03 -29.24 -12.41
C LEU A 13 -29.35 -27.89 -11.76
N ALA A 14 -30.30 -27.18 -12.37
CA ALA A 14 -30.96 -26.01 -11.83
C ALA A 14 -32.27 -26.42 -11.16
N VAL A 15 -32.61 -25.82 -10.03
CA VAL A 15 -33.94 -25.91 -9.41
C VAL A 15 -34.53 -24.52 -9.32
N ALA A 16 -35.63 -24.31 -10.02
CA ALA A 16 -36.50 -23.14 -9.95
C ALA A 16 -37.55 -23.34 -8.84
N GLY A 17 -37.83 -22.28 -8.08
CA GLY A 17 -38.95 -22.21 -7.13
C GLY A 17 -39.76 -20.94 -7.38
N ALA A 18 -41.06 -21.10 -7.60
CA ALA A 18 -42.01 -20.08 -8.06
C ALA A 18 -42.69 -19.28 -6.92
N MET A 19 -43.26 -18.14 -7.32
CA MET A 19 -44.01 -17.11 -6.57
C MET A 19 -45.30 -17.59 -5.88
N VAL A 20 -45.71 -16.87 -4.82
CA VAL A 20 -47.11 -16.55 -4.49
C VAL A 20 -47.21 -15.11 -3.94
N MET A 21 -48.20 -14.35 -4.40
CA MET A 21 -48.59 -13.00 -3.97
C MET A 21 -49.97 -13.04 -3.26
N ALA A 22 -50.12 -12.28 -2.16
CA ALA A 22 -51.34 -11.65 -1.62
C ALA A 22 -50.91 -10.90 -0.33
N GLY A 23 -51.27 -9.67 0.02
CA GLY A 23 -52.45 -8.85 -0.27
C GLY A 23 -53.24 -8.61 1.03
N THR A 24 -53.42 -7.34 1.44
CA THR A 24 -54.40 -6.74 2.39
C THR A 24 -53.88 -6.13 3.71
N ALA A 25 -54.17 -4.83 3.89
CA ALA A 25 -54.23 -4.04 5.15
C ALA A 25 -55.70 -4.02 5.65
N PRO A 26 -56.17 -3.24 6.68
CA PRO A 26 -55.54 -2.30 7.64
C PRO A 26 -56.04 -2.45 9.12
N VAL A 27 -55.74 -1.43 9.99
CA VAL A 27 -56.58 -0.86 11.08
C VAL A 27 -56.04 -0.91 12.54
N THR A 28 -55.57 0.28 12.99
CA THR A 28 -55.68 1.01 14.28
C THR A 28 -55.50 0.36 15.67
N GLY A 29 -54.67 1.00 16.51
CA GLY A 29 -54.74 0.95 17.98
C GLY A 29 -53.49 1.50 18.71
N MET A 30 -53.52 2.75 19.17
CA MET A 30 -52.56 3.43 20.10
C MET A 30 -52.58 2.79 21.51
N PRO A 31 -51.66 3.08 22.49
CA PRO A 31 -50.81 4.28 22.64
C PRO A 31 -49.35 4.09 23.08
N ALA A 32 -48.71 5.25 23.26
CA ALA A 32 -47.31 5.56 23.56
C ALA A 32 -46.69 4.87 24.79
N MET A 33 -45.38 4.60 24.67
CA MET A 33 -44.45 4.57 25.79
C MET A 33 -43.23 5.42 25.43
N ALA A 34 -43.05 6.49 26.21
CA ALA A 34 -41.93 7.40 26.13
C ALA A 34 -40.63 6.67 26.53
N GLY A 35 -39.78 6.41 25.54
CA GLY A 35 -38.37 6.09 25.73
C GLY A 35 -37.57 7.37 25.52
N THR A 36 -36.90 7.81 26.58
CA THR A 36 -36.11 9.02 26.65
C THR A 36 -35.09 9.13 25.52
N ALA A 37 -35.16 10.26 24.80
CA ALA A 37 -34.15 10.73 23.90
C ALA A 37 -32.83 10.95 24.66
N TYR A 38 -31.80 10.20 24.30
CA TYR A 38 -30.43 10.64 24.48
C TYR A 38 -29.93 11.11 23.11
N GLY A 39 -29.92 12.43 22.95
CA GLY A 39 -29.29 13.10 21.84
C GLY A 39 -27.83 12.69 21.75
N GLY A 40 -27.49 12.14 20.60
CA GLY A 40 -26.15 11.77 20.20
C GLY A 40 -26.10 11.81 18.69
N GLU A 41 -26.57 12.92 18.08
CA GLU A 41 -26.05 13.35 16.79
C GLU A 41 -24.56 13.65 16.98
N GLY A 42 -23.75 12.59 17.03
CA GLY A 42 -22.40 12.68 16.54
C GLY A 42 -22.47 13.19 15.10
N PRO A 43 -21.48 13.95 14.62
CA PRO A 43 -21.46 14.34 13.23
C PRO A 43 -21.38 13.04 12.43
N THR A 44 -22.52 12.60 11.92
CA THR A 44 -22.57 11.79 10.72
C THR A 44 -21.99 12.71 9.66
N THR A 45 -20.66 12.71 9.53
CA THR A 45 -20.00 13.18 8.33
C THR A 45 -20.53 12.27 7.25
N ARG A 46 -21.61 12.75 6.63
CA ARG A 46 -22.24 12.22 5.46
C ARG A 46 -21.13 12.22 4.40
N SER A 47 -20.42 11.10 4.28
CA SER A 47 -19.48 10.82 3.19
C SER A 47 -20.29 10.67 1.90
N ALA A 48 -20.83 11.80 1.43
CA ALA A 48 -21.52 11.94 0.16
C ALA A 48 -20.49 12.47 -0.85
N GLY A 49 -19.93 11.52 -1.61
CA GLY A 49 -18.84 11.74 -2.58
C GLY A 49 -17.50 11.34 -1.99
N ARG A 50 -16.88 10.26 -2.49
CA ARG A 50 -15.49 9.94 -2.12
C ARG A 50 -14.62 11.11 -2.59
N ASP A 51 -14.05 11.86 -1.66
CA ASP A 51 -13.08 12.91 -1.98
C ASP A 51 -11.89 12.33 -2.76
N LEU A 52 -11.13 13.20 -3.44
CA LEU A 52 -9.90 12.74 -4.08
C LEU A 52 -8.98 12.21 -2.99
N TRP A 53 -8.30 11.11 -3.26
CA TRP A 53 -7.38 10.55 -2.28
C TRP A 53 -6.22 9.84 -2.97
N ALA A 54 -5.11 9.78 -2.24
CA ALA A 54 -3.96 8.96 -2.58
C ALA A 54 -3.20 8.59 -1.30
N ALA A 55 -2.51 7.46 -1.31
CA ALA A 55 -1.60 7.09 -0.24
C ALA A 55 -0.37 6.40 -0.81
N ALA A 56 0.79 6.65 -0.21
CA ALA A 56 2.04 6.00 -0.59
C ALA A 56 3.02 5.95 0.59
N THR A 57 3.86 4.91 0.60
CA THR A 57 5.04 4.82 1.45
C THR A 57 6.27 4.86 0.58
N ILE A 58 7.19 5.80 0.83
CA ILE A 58 8.37 6.03 -0.02
C ILE A 58 9.60 6.10 0.88
N GLU A 59 10.63 5.30 0.58
CA GLU A 59 11.89 5.30 1.35
C GLU A 59 12.61 6.66 1.26
N PRO A 60 13.38 7.04 2.30
CA PRO A 60 14.24 8.21 2.27
C PRO A 60 15.18 8.18 1.07
N GLY A 61 15.29 9.30 0.35
CA GLY A 61 16.21 9.46 -0.77
C GLY A 61 15.79 8.73 -2.04
N ARG A 62 14.56 8.24 -2.11
CA ARG A 62 14.00 7.53 -3.26
C ARG A 62 12.83 8.28 -3.85
N GLU A 63 12.50 7.89 -5.07
CA GLU A 63 11.26 8.27 -5.72
C GLU A 63 10.21 7.17 -5.56
N GLY A 64 8.94 7.57 -5.46
CA GLY A 64 7.82 6.64 -5.39
C GLY A 64 6.59 7.20 -6.12
N ILE A 65 5.72 6.29 -6.54
CA ILE A 65 4.49 6.63 -7.25
C ILE A 65 3.36 6.85 -6.24
N VAL A 66 2.66 7.96 -6.38
CA VAL A 66 1.44 8.31 -5.65
C VAL A 66 0.27 8.26 -6.62
N GLU A 67 -0.61 7.29 -6.42
CA GLU A 67 -1.78 7.05 -7.26
C GLU A 67 -2.99 7.86 -6.77
N VAL A 68 -3.35 8.90 -7.54
CA VAL A 68 -4.50 9.75 -7.22
C VAL A 68 -5.75 9.26 -7.92
N GLY A 69 -6.80 8.99 -7.16
CA GLY A 69 -8.09 8.58 -7.71
C GLY A 69 -9.27 9.06 -6.86
N GLY A 70 -10.44 8.45 -7.11
CA GLY A 70 -11.65 8.65 -6.30
C GLY A 70 -12.62 9.70 -6.84
N TYR A 71 -12.39 10.30 -8.02
CA TYR A 71 -13.38 11.16 -8.63
C TYR A 71 -14.59 10.36 -9.13
N GLU A 72 -15.78 10.65 -8.61
CA GLU A 72 -17.04 9.99 -8.99
C GLU A 72 -18.11 10.98 -9.49
N GLY A 73 -17.73 12.26 -9.61
CA GLY A 73 -18.62 13.34 -10.02
C GLY A 73 -18.99 13.31 -11.50
N MET A 74 -19.65 14.39 -11.93
CA MET A 74 -20.03 14.58 -13.32
C MET A 74 -18.79 14.59 -14.23
N PRO A 75 -18.87 14.00 -15.43
CA PRO A 75 -17.79 14.08 -16.40
C PRO A 75 -17.32 15.52 -16.63
N LEU A 76 -16.01 15.75 -16.62
CA LEU A 76 -15.41 17.07 -16.90
C LEU A 76 -14.79 17.04 -18.31
N GLY A 77 -15.05 18.10 -19.07
CA GLY A 77 -14.56 18.23 -20.44
C GLY A 77 -13.07 18.56 -20.55
N GLU A 78 -12.61 18.67 -21.80
CA GLU A 78 -11.27 19.14 -22.15
C GLU A 78 -10.91 20.45 -21.43
N GLY A 79 -9.64 20.58 -21.03
CA GLY A 79 -9.13 21.72 -20.25
C GLY A 79 -9.28 21.54 -18.74
N SER A 80 -9.97 20.51 -18.26
CA SER A 80 -10.00 20.15 -16.85
C SER A 80 -8.62 19.70 -16.35
N VAL A 81 -8.30 20.02 -15.09
CA VAL A 81 -6.95 19.84 -14.52
C VAL A 81 -7.03 19.22 -13.13
N LEU A 82 -6.35 18.09 -12.95
CA LEU A 82 -6.02 17.52 -11.65
C LEU A 82 -4.66 18.04 -11.21
N THR A 83 -4.59 18.60 -10.01
CA THR A 83 -3.36 19.12 -9.39
C THR A 83 -3.07 18.35 -8.12
N LEU A 84 -1.83 17.87 -7.98
CA LEU A 84 -1.26 17.41 -6.72
C LEU A 84 -0.24 18.44 -6.25
N THR A 85 -0.40 18.92 -5.02
CA THR A 85 0.62 19.72 -4.33
C THR A 85 1.49 18.77 -3.51
N ALA A 86 2.81 18.85 -3.70
CA ALA A 86 3.75 17.98 -3.01
C ALA A 86 3.67 18.21 -1.49
N PRO A 87 3.70 17.15 -0.66
CA PRO A 87 3.85 17.32 0.78
C PRO A 87 5.16 18.02 1.15
N ALA A 88 5.23 18.55 2.37
CA ALA A 88 6.38 19.27 2.86
C ALA A 88 7.70 18.49 2.65
N GLN A 89 8.74 19.21 2.20
CA GLN A 89 10.09 18.69 1.93
C GLN A 89 10.21 17.66 0.79
N THR A 90 9.12 17.32 0.10
CA THR A 90 9.15 16.48 -1.11
C THR A 90 9.09 17.30 -2.37
N ARG A 91 9.34 16.67 -3.52
CA ARG A 91 9.11 17.28 -4.84
C ARG A 91 8.43 16.30 -5.76
N VAL A 92 7.44 16.78 -6.53
CA VAL A 92 6.99 16.08 -7.73
C VAL A 92 8.12 16.13 -8.75
N THR A 93 8.52 14.97 -9.24
CA THR A 93 9.56 14.82 -10.26
C THR A 93 9.03 14.28 -11.57
N GLY A 94 7.81 13.74 -11.58
CA GLY A 94 7.22 13.20 -12.79
C GLY A 94 5.71 13.06 -12.76
N THR A 95 5.15 13.08 -13.97
CA THR A 95 3.74 12.80 -14.28
C THR A 95 3.73 11.83 -15.47
N PRO A 96 4.02 10.54 -15.25
CA PRO A 96 4.36 9.59 -16.31
C PRO A 96 3.17 9.17 -17.19
N PHE A 97 1.94 9.49 -16.80
CA PHE A 97 0.77 9.09 -17.57
C PHE A 97 0.55 10.02 -18.78
N ALA A 98 0.87 9.53 -19.97
CA ALA A 98 0.76 10.28 -21.23
C ALA A 98 -0.25 9.66 -22.23
N ALA A 99 -1.10 8.74 -21.78
CA ALA A 99 -2.08 8.04 -22.62
C ALA A 99 -3.50 8.59 -22.42
N GLY A 100 -4.40 8.29 -23.37
CA GLY A 100 -5.85 8.49 -23.17
C GLY A 100 -6.31 9.95 -23.13
N GLY A 101 -5.60 10.88 -23.77
CA GLY A 101 -6.00 12.29 -23.82
C GLY A 101 -5.58 13.11 -22.60
N TYR A 102 -4.51 12.71 -21.92
CA TYR A 102 -3.98 13.44 -20.77
C TYR A 102 -2.55 13.90 -21.02
N ARG A 103 -2.27 15.12 -20.58
CA ARG A 103 -0.93 15.70 -20.57
C ARG A 103 -0.52 16.00 -19.14
N GLY A 104 0.53 15.34 -18.69
CA GLY A 104 1.18 15.64 -17.42
C GLY A 104 2.14 16.84 -17.51
N ALA A 105 2.27 17.59 -16.43
CA ALA A 105 3.31 18.60 -16.26
C ALA A 105 3.77 18.71 -14.80
N VAL A 106 5.01 19.12 -14.60
CA VAL A 106 5.59 19.36 -13.27
C VAL A 106 5.92 20.84 -13.15
N ALA A 107 5.47 21.48 -12.07
CA ALA A 107 5.78 22.88 -11.82
C ALA A 107 7.27 23.07 -11.56
N LEU A 108 7.80 24.27 -11.86
CA LEU A 108 9.20 24.60 -11.57
C LEU A 108 9.49 24.35 -10.07
N GLY A 109 10.57 23.62 -9.79
CA GLY A 109 10.93 23.23 -8.43
C GLY A 109 10.09 22.09 -7.85
N GLY A 110 9.16 21.49 -8.60
CA GLY A 110 8.43 20.29 -8.18
C GLY A 110 7.48 20.49 -7.01
N ILE A 111 7.06 21.74 -6.73
CA ILE A 111 6.08 22.03 -5.66
C ILE A 111 4.70 21.42 -5.96
N SER A 112 4.41 21.18 -7.23
CA SER A 112 3.18 20.55 -7.68
C SER A 112 3.38 19.85 -9.03
N GLY A 113 2.46 18.94 -9.33
CA GLY A 113 2.31 18.31 -10.62
C GLY A 113 0.86 18.39 -11.06
N THR A 114 0.64 18.36 -12.37
CA THR A 114 -0.70 18.40 -12.95
C THR A 114 -0.90 17.34 -14.00
N TYR A 115 -2.14 16.91 -14.14
CA TYR A 115 -2.66 16.28 -15.35
C TYR A 115 -3.73 17.18 -15.94
N THR A 116 -3.61 17.52 -17.22
CA THR A 116 -4.64 18.23 -17.97
C THR A 116 -5.28 17.27 -18.95
N PHE A 117 -6.62 17.20 -18.95
CA PHE A 117 -7.35 16.46 -19.95
C PHE A 117 -7.39 17.28 -21.26
N THR A 118 -6.78 16.75 -22.31
CA THR A 118 -6.70 17.36 -23.65
C THR A 118 -7.74 16.78 -24.61
N GLY A 119 -8.74 16.05 -24.10
CA GLY A 119 -9.71 15.33 -24.91
C GLY A 119 -9.20 13.97 -25.38
N ALA A 120 -10.12 13.01 -25.57
CA ALA A 120 -9.79 11.75 -26.22
C ALA A 120 -9.41 12.00 -27.69
N PRO A 121 -8.47 11.24 -28.29
CA PRO A 121 -8.34 11.26 -29.75
C PRO A 121 -9.71 10.89 -30.31
N ALA A 122 -10.23 11.71 -31.22
CA ALA A 122 -11.52 11.44 -31.86
C ALA A 122 -11.49 10.00 -32.39
N ALA A 123 -12.35 9.14 -31.85
CA ALA A 123 -12.57 7.84 -32.46
C ALA A 123 -13.03 8.11 -33.89
N ALA A 124 -12.25 7.68 -34.88
CA ALA A 124 -12.63 7.78 -36.28
C ALA A 124 -13.82 6.84 -36.54
N GLY A 125 -15.03 7.31 -36.25
CA GLY A 125 -16.26 6.55 -36.43
C GLY A 125 -17.50 7.36 -36.01
N PRO A 126 -18.65 7.21 -36.71
CA PRO A 126 -19.87 7.99 -36.46
C PRO A 126 -20.61 7.60 -35.17
N GLU A 127 -20.11 6.62 -34.41
CA GLU A 127 -20.59 6.23 -33.09
C GLU A 127 -19.56 6.61 -32.02
N ALA A 128 -19.20 7.89 -31.96
CA ALA A 128 -18.49 8.44 -30.81
C ALA A 128 -19.45 8.37 -29.62
N ASP A 129 -19.25 7.37 -28.76
CA ASP A 129 -20.00 7.29 -27.52
C ASP A 129 -19.75 8.60 -26.73
N ALA A 130 -20.81 9.15 -26.14
CA ALA A 130 -20.69 10.34 -25.28
C ALA A 130 -19.88 10.04 -23.99
N SER A 131 -19.53 8.78 -23.75
CA SER A 131 -18.69 8.28 -22.66
C SER A 131 -17.20 8.57 -22.87
N ALA A 132 -16.78 9.03 -24.05
CA ALA A 132 -15.48 9.68 -24.27
C ALA A 132 -15.29 10.95 -23.41
N GLY A 133 -16.37 11.47 -22.84
CA GLY A 133 -16.37 12.56 -21.85
C GLY A 133 -16.12 12.13 -20.40
N ALA A 134 -16.11 10.83 -20.07
CA ALA A 134 -15.96 10.30 -18.70
C ALA A 134 -14.51 10.33 -18.19
N GLY A 135 -13.74 11.37 -18.55
CA GLY A 135 -12.29 11.42 -18.41
C GLY A 135 -11.81 10.95 -17.02
N TRP A 136 -12.22 11.65 -15.97
CA TRP A 136 -11.65 11.47 -14.63
C TRP A 136 -12.32 10.36 -13.81
N LYS A 137 -13.54 9.96 -14.17
CA LYS A 137 -14.38 9.12 -13.33
C LYS A 137 -13.84 7.68 -13.24
N GLY A 138 -13.66 7.18 -12.02
CA GLY A 138 -13.15 5.83 -11.78
C GLY A 138 -11.72 5.58 -12.28
N ARG A 139 -10.96 6.66 -12.55
CA ARG A 139 -9.56 6.56 -13.01
C ARG A 139 -8.57 6.94 -11.92
N THR A 140 -7.35 6.46 -12.12
CA THR A 140 -6.20 6.72 -11.25
C THR A 140 -5.09 7.39 -12.04
N PHE A 141 -4.44 8.37 -11.43
CA PHE A 141 -3.40 9.21 -12.03
C PHE A 141 -2.12 9.12 -11.19
N PRO A 142 -1.03 8.53 -11.71
CA PRO A 142 0.21 8.37 -10.98
C PRO A 142 1.02 9.67 -10.96
N PHE A 143 1.49 10.12 -9.80
CA PHE A 143 2.49 11.18 -9.66
C PHE A 143 3.77 10.58 -9.10
N VAL A 144 4.94 10.99 -9.59
CA VAL A 144 6.22 10.58 -9.02
C VAL A 144 6.66 11.65 -8.02
N LEU A 145 6.82 11.24 -6.76
CA LEU A 145 7.35 12.08 -5.69
C LEU A 145 8.74 11.62 -5.29
N SER A 146 9.65 12.57 -5.09
CA SER A 146 10.95 12.36 -4.45
C SER A 146 10.86 12.70 -2.96
N VAL A 147 11.31 11.79 -2.11
CA VAL A 147 11.44 12.00 -0.67
C VAL A 147 12.93 12.24 -0.35
N PRO A 148 13.27 13.26 0.47
CA PRO A 148 14.66 13.57 0.74
C PRO A 148 15.35 12.47 1.55
N ALA A 149 16.66 12.31 1.37
CA ALA A 149 17.44 11.27 2.05
C ALA A 149 17.52 11.44 3.58
N HIS A 150 17.30 12.65 4.08
CA HIS A 150 17.24 12.96 5.51
C HIS A 150 15.83 12.83 6.10
N ALA A 151 14.85 12.40 5.32
CA ALA A 151 13.51 12.15 5.83
C ALA A 151 13.56 11.00 6.84
N GLU A 152 12.95 11.21 8.00
CA GLU A 152 12.93 10.21 9.06
C GLU A 152 11.87 9.15 8.76
N PRO A 153 12.21 7.85 8.79
CA PRO A 153 11.24 6.77 8.61
C PRO A 153 10.08 6.84 9.62
N GLY A 154 8.89 6.45 9.17
CA GLY A 154 7.65 6.50 9.96
C GLY A 154 6.97 7.87 9.99
N THR A 155 7.65 8.94 9.55
CA THR A 155 7.05 10.27 9.50
C THR A 155 5.98 10.35 8.42
N ARG A 156 4.78 10.82 8.80
CA ARG A 156 3.72 11.21 7.88
C ARG A 156 3.94 12.65 7.42
N LEU A 157 4.12 12.85 6.12
CA LEU A 157 4.45 14.16 5.56
C LEU A 157 3.17 15.01 5.41
N PRO A 158 3.16 16.27 5.92
CA PRO A 158 1.98 17.12 5.90
C PRO A 158 1.80 17.84 4.55
N ASP A 159 0.70 18.59 4.44
CA ASP A 159 0.41 19.55 3.37
C ASP A 159 0.18 18.99 1.96
N CYS A 160 0.04 17.67 1.81
CA CYS A 160 -0.35 17.11 0.52
C CYS A 160 -1.84 17.36 0.22
N THR A 161 -2.09 18.09 -0.86
CA THR A 161 -3.45 18.45 -1.29
C THR A 161 -3.71 18.03 -2.73
N LEU A 162 -4.96 17.65 -2.99
CA LEU A 162 -5.44 17.25 -4.29
C LEU A 162 -6.60 18.18 -4.69
N VAL A 163 -6.55 18.71 -5.91
CA VAL A 163 -7.60 19.59 -6.43
C VAL A 163 -7.88 19.24 -7.88
N LEU A 164 -9.14 18.96 -8.18
CA LEU A 164 -9.64 18.82 -9.55
C LEU A 164 -10.46 20.06 -9.92
N ARG A 165 -10.09 20.68 -11.04
CA ARG A 165 -10.75 21.87 -11.60
C ARG A 165 -11.33 21.56 -12.97
N ASP A 166 -12.44 22.20 -13.29
CA ASP A 166 -12.95 22.20 -14.67
C ASP A 166 -12.16 23.16 -15.57
N ALA A 167 -12.55 23.21 -16.85
CA ALA A 167 -11.92 24.07 -17.86
C ALA A 167 -12.00 25.58 -17.55
N ASN A 168 -12.99 25.98 -16.74
CA ASN A 168 -13.16 27.37 -16.32
C ASN A 168 -12.35 27.68 -15.05
N GLY A 169 -11.60 26.71 -14.51
CA GLY A 169 -10.81 26.83 -13.28
C GLY A 169 -11.62 26.63 -11.99
N THR A 170 -12.92 26.34 -12.10
CA THR A 170 -13.79 26.12 -10.94
C THR A 170 -13.41 24.81 -10.27
N VAL A 171 -13.22 24.84 -8.95
CA VAL A 171 -12.92 23.63 -8.18
C VAL A 171 -14.16 22.73 -8.18
N ARG A 172 -13.99 21.51 -8.70
CA ARG A 172 -15.04 20.48 -8.74
C ARG A 172 -14.91 19.48 -7.61
N GLN A 173 -13.68 19.16 -7.21
CA GLN A 173 -13.42 18.27 -6.08
C GLN A 173 -12.09 18.62 -5.41
N LYS A 174 -12.01 18.37 -4.10
CA LYS A 174 -10.78 18.46 -3.31
C LYS A 174 -10.48 17.10 -2.68
N GLY A 175 -9.28 16.99 -2.13
CA GLY A 175 -8.83 15.81 -1.46
C GLY A 175 -7.49 15.99 -0.79
N THR A 176 -7.00 14.92 -0.19
CA THR A 176 -5.70 14.89 0.48
C THR A 176 -4.93 13.65 0.04
N CYS A 177 -3.61 13.71 0.12
CA CYS A 177 -2.81 12.49 0.03
C CYS A 177 -2.06 12.22 1.33
N ALA A 178 -1.83 10.94 1.61
CA ALA A 178 -1.05 10.49 2.76
C ALA A 178 0.27 9.89 2.26
N VAL A 179 1.35 10.64 2.40
CA VAL A 179 2.70 10.13 2.10
C VAL A 179 3.41 9.87 3.41
N THR A 180 3.87 8.64 3.60
CA THR A 180 4.64 8.23 4.77
C THR A 180 6.06 7.86 4.34
N VAL A 181 7.05 8.25 5.13
CA VAL A 181 8.44 7.87 4.88
C VAL A 181 8.63 6.39 5.26
N GLY A 182 9.06 5.58 4.30
CA GLY A 182 9.32 4.15 4.49
C GLY A 182 10.58 3.88 5.31
N LEU A 183 10.70 2.67 5.84
CA LEU A 183 11.92 2.20 6.47
C LEU A 183 12.73 1.40 5.43
N PRO A 184 14.01 1.73 5.17
CA PRO A 184 14.86 0.90 4.31
C PRO A 184 14.98 -0.52 4.86
N ALA A 185 14.93 -1.51 3.98
CA ALA A 185 15.04 -2.90 4.36
C ALA A 185 16.37 -3.19 5.11
N PRO A 186 16.33 -3.90 6.26
CA PRO A 186 17.55 -4.37 6.88
C PRO A 186 18.21 -5.45 6.02
N VAL A 187 19.51 -5.64 6.20
CA VAL A 187 20.27 -6.75 5.60
C VAL A 187 20.63 -7.71 6.72
N LEU A 188 20.40 -8.99 6.52
CA LEU A 188 20.88 -10.09 7.36
C LEU A 188 22.02 -10.79 6.61
N SER A 189 23.27 -10.48 6.96
CA SER A 189 24.45 -10.94 6.23
C SER A 189 25.13 -12.15 6.85
N ARG A 190 24.89 -12.39 8.15
CA ARG A 190 25.33 -13.61 8.83
C ARG A 190 24.18 -14.26 9.58
N PRO A 191 24.10 -15.60 9.58
CA PRO A 191 24.99 -16.54 8.88
C PRO A 191 24.90 -16.47 7.34
N HIS A 192 25.88 -17.03 6.62
CA HIS A 192 25.80 -17.13 5.16
C HIS A 192 24.76 -18.20 4.79
N SER A 193 23.89 -17.87 3.84
CA SER A 193 22.82 -18.79 3.39
C SER A 193 23.39 -20.13 2.92
N GLY A 194 22.79 -21.23 3.39
CA GLY A 194 23.14 -22.61 3.03
C GLY A 194 24.41 -23.17 3.68
N VAL A 195 25.14 -22.37 4.48
CA VAL A 195 26.34 -22.85 5.18
C VAL A 195 25.97 -23.50 6.51
N PRO A 196 26.42 -24.74 6.78
CA PRO A 196 26.20 -25.40 8.06
C PRO A 196 26.74 -24.58 9.24
N LEU A 197 25.98 -24.54 10.34
CA LEU A 197 26.30 -23.75 11.52
C LEU A 197 25.92 -24.46 12.83
N GLY A 198 26.54 -24.07 13.94
CA GLY A 198 26.15 -24.56 15.28
C GLY A 198 24.85 -23.93 15.77
N ALA A 199 24.25 -24.46 16.83
CA ALA A 199 22.90 -24.05 17.29
C ALA A 199 22.78 -22.60 17.80
N LEU A 200 23.90 -21.90 18.06
CA LEU A 200 23.93 -20.50 18.52
C LEU A 200 24.74 -19.63 17.55
N PRO A 201 24.33 -19.47 16.28
CA PRO A 201 25.07 -18.65 15.33
C PRO A 201 25.00 -17.18 15.73
N LYS A 202 26.13 -16.45 15.67
CA LYS A 202 26.09 -14.99 15.72
C LYS A 202 25.44 -14.47 14.44
N THR A 203 24.32 -13.77 14.57
CA THR A 203 23.65 -13.07 13.48
C THR A 203 24.17 -11.64 13.40
N SER A 204 24.28 -11.12 12.19
CA SER A 204 24.72 -9.74 11.99
C SER A 204 24.25 -9.17 10.65
N GLY A 205 24.27 -7.85 10.56
CA GLY A 205 23.85 -7.18 9.35
C GLY A 205 23.83 -5.66 9.47
N THR A 206 23.04 -5.03 8.60
CA THR A 206 22.80 -3.59 8.62
C THR A 206 21.30 -3.30 8.72
N ALA A 207 20.94 -2.17 9.32
CA ALA A 207 19.58 -1.65 9.38
C ALA A 207 19.64 -0.13 9.50
N TYR A 208 18.49 0.55 9.42
CA TYR A 208 18.42 1.98 9.68
C TYR A 208 18.98 2.30 11.09
N PRO A 209 19.85 3.31 11.25
CA PRO A 209 20.44 3.65 12.54
C PRO A 209 19.39 3.83 13.65
N GLY A 210 19.60 3.16 14.79
CA GLY A 210 18.66 3.19 15.92
C GLY A 210 17.38 2.35 15.75
N ALA A 211 17.18 1.66 14.62
CA ALA A 211 16.07 0.73 14.46
C ALA A 211 16.19 -0.48 15.38
N GLN A 212 15.06 -0.94 15.91
CA GLN A 212 14.97 -2.21 16.60
C GLN A 212 14.97 -3.34 15.57
N VAL A 213 15.95 -4.23 15.64
CA VAL A 213 16.10 -5.39 14.77
C VAL A 213 15.71 -6.64 15.54
N THR A 214 14.76 -7.40 15.03
CA THR A 214 14.35 -8.70 15.55
C THR A 214 14.59 -9.76 14.48
N VAL A 215 15.38 -10.79 14.80
CA VAL A 215 15.60 -11.95 13.94
C VAL A 215 14.58 -13.02 14.30
N ARG A 216 13.89 -13.57 13.31
CA ARG A 216 12.92 -14.66 13.46
C ARG A 216 13.30 -15.89 12.66
N ASP A 217 12.84 -17.04 13.11
CA ASP A 217 13.04 -18.33 12.44
C ASP A 217 11.88 -18.68 11.47
N ALA A 218 11.87 -19.93 10.99
CA ALA A 218 10.84 -20.44 10.08
C ALA A 218 9.43 -20.51 10.69
N ARG A 219 9.32 -20.46 12.02
CA ARG A 219 8.08 -20.55 12.79
C ARG A 219 7.63 -19.18 13.28
N GLU A 220 8.29 -18.11 12.83
CA GLU A 220 8.10 -16.73 13.30
C GLU A 220 8.43 -16.56 14.80
N GLU A 221 9.22 -17.47 15.38
CA GLU A 221 9.69 -17.35 16.75
C GLU A 221 10.87 -16.38 16.81
N GLU A 222 10.90 -15.53 17.83
CA GLU A 222 12.01 -14.62 18.03
C GLU A 222 13.27 -15.40 18.41
N VAL A 223 14.29 -15.26 17.57
CA VAL A 223 15.61 -15.85 17.77
C VAL A 223 16.46 -14.93 18.65
N CYS A 224 16.55 -13.66 18.26
CA CYS A 224 17.18 -12.61 19.03
C CYS A 224 16.70 -11.23 18.60
N SER A 225 16.88 -10.24 19.47
CA SER A 225 16.58 -8.85 19.18
C SER A 225 17.72 -7.93 19.66
N THR A 226 17.93 -6.81 18.96
CA THR A 226 18.94 -5.82 19.26
C THR A 226 18.59 -4.47 18.62
N THR A 227 19.30 -3.41 18.97
CA THR A 227 19.16 -2.10 18.33
C THR A 227 20.35 -1.85 17.40
N ALA A 228 20.08 -1.36 16.19
CA ALA A 228 21.14 -0.99 15.26
C ALA A 228 21.96 0.19 15.79
N ALA A 229 23.28 0.07 15.70
CA ALA A 229 24.20 1.13 16.11
C ALA A 229 24.01 2.40 15.25
N PRO A 230 24.57 3.56 15.65
CA PRO A 230 24.52 4.78 14.85
C PRO A 230 25.09 4.65 13.43
N ALA A 231 26.02 3.71 13.22
CA ALA A 231 26.56 3.36 11.91
C ALA A 231 25.67 2.40 11.09
N GLY A 232 24.51 2.00 11.62
CA GLY A 232 23.57 1.05 11.00
C GLY A 232 23.94 -0.43 11.19
N THR A 233 25.11 -0.74 11.76
CA THR A 233 25.53 -2.13 12.02
C THR A 233 24.81 -2.72 13.23
N TRP A 234 24.48 -4.00 13.17
CA TRP A 234 23.90 -4.73 14.30
C TRP A 234 24.44 -6.17 14.38
N SER A 235 24.40 -6.75 15.57
CA SER A 235 24.61 -8.19 15.77
C SER A 235 23.89 -8.68 17.01
N CYS A 236 23.36 -9.90 16.96
CA CYS A 236 22.84 -10.60 18.13
C CYS A 236 23.19 -12.08 18.09
N VAL A 237 23.00 -12.76 19.23
CA VAL A 237 23.15 -14.21 19.36
C VAL A 237 21.80 -14.72 19.87
N PRO A 238 21.32 -15.87 19.37
CA PRO A 238 20.11 -16.48 19.90
C PRO A 238 20.16 -16.66 21.41
N SER A 239 19.05 -16.42 22.11
CA SER A 239 18.97 -16.73 23.54
C SER A 239 18.78 -18.23 23.82
N HIS A 240 18.25 -18.96 22.83
CA HIS A 240 18.04 -20.41 22.88
C HIS A 240 18.70 -21.08 21.67
N PRO A 241 19.21 -22.32 21.83
CA PRO A 241 19.72 -23.11 20.71
C PRO A 241 18.65 -23.29 19.63
N LEU A 242 19.02 -22.99 18.38
CA LEU A 242 18.17 -23.26 17.22
C LEU A 242 17.97 -24.77 17.05
N PRO A 243 16.79 -25.23 16.61
CA PRO A 243 16.54 -26.65 16.36
C PRO A 243 17.50 -27.22 15.30
N PRO A 244 17.96 -28.49 15.47
CA PRO A 244 18.80 -29.13 14.47
C PRO A 244 18.06 -29.32 13.14
N GLY A 245 18.80 -29.26 12.05
CA GLY A 245 18.27 -29.46 10.70
C GLY A 245 18.07 -28.16 9.92
N PRO A 246 17.33 -28.23 8.80
CA PRO A 246 17.11 -27.06 7.94
C PRO A 246 16.18 -26.05 8.60
N GLY A 247 16.47 -24.76 8.40
CA GLY A 247 15.65 -23.66 8.88
C GLY A 247 15.83 -22.41 8.01
N ARG A 248 15.19 -21.31 8.42
CA ARG A 248 15.39 -20.00 7.80
C ARG A 248 15.53 -18.94 8.89
N LEU A 249 16.23 -17.85 8.58
CA LEU A 249 16.25 -16.65 9.40
C LEU A 249 15.84 -15.44 8.58
N GLN A 250 15.11 -14.52 9.20
CA GLN A 250 14.75 -13.23 8.62
C GLN A 250 14.88 -12.14 9.67
N ALA A 251 15.50 -11.02 9.32
CA ALA A 251 15.54 -9.84 10.18
C ALA A 251 14.37 -8.92 9.87
N THR A 252 13.69 -8.45 10.90
CA THR A 252 12.67 -7.39 10.82
C THR A 252 13.21 -6.17 11.56
N ALA A 253 13.23 -5.01 10.90
CA ALA A 253 13.56 -3.73 11.51
C ALA A 253 12.28 -2.93 11.77
N THR A 254 12.22 -2.30 12.94
CA THR A 254 11.13 -1.38 13.32
C THR A 254 11.73 -0.05 13.79
N PHE A 255 11.19 1.06 13.28
CA PHE A 255 11.59 2.41 13.69
C PHE A 255 10.40 3.37 13.52
N ASN A 256 10.04 4.13 14.57
CA ASN A 256 8.91 5.06 14.58
C ASN A 256 7.60 4.47 13.99
N GLY A 257 7.32 3.19 14.25
CA GLY A 257 6.15 2.48 13.73
C GLY A 257 6.26 2.02 12.27
N ALA A 258 7.27 2.44 11.52
CA ALA A 258 7.60 1.86 10.22
C ALA A 258 8.31 0.51 10.42
N VAL A 259 8.02 -0.44 9.53
CA VAL A 259 8.54 -1.81 9.56
C VAL A 259 9.10 -2.17 8.19
N ALA A 260 10.23 -2.87 8.17
CA ALA A 260 10.81 -3.45 6.98
C ALA A 260 11.47 -4.79 7.29
N MET A 261 11.52 -5.69 6.30
CA MET A 261 12.07 -7.04 6.44
C MET A 261 13.25 -7.23 5.50
N SER A 262 14.24 -8.00 5.94
CA SER A 262 15.34 -8.45 5.10
C SER A 262 14.88 -9.55 4.15
N GLU A 263 15.76 -9.90 3.21
CA GLU A 263 15.71 -11.21 2.58
C GLU A 263 15.82 -12.33 3.63
N GLN A 264 15.26 -13.49 3.29
CA GLN A 264 15.40 -14.70 4.09
C GLN A 264 16.73 -15.38 3.75
N ILE A 265 17.38 -15.93 4.77
CA ILE A 265 18.53 -16.81 4.58
C ILE A 265 18.17 -18.22 5.00
N ASP A 266 18.60 -19.20 4.22
CA ASP A 266 18.46 -20.61 4.57
C ASP A 266 19.61 -21.01 5.48
N ILE A 267 19.32 -21.80 6.51
CA ILE A 267 20.31 -22.29 7.46
C ILE A 267 20.23 -23.80 7.60
N LEU A 268 21.37 -24.42 7.92
CA LEU A 268 21.44 -25.82 8.32
C LEU A 268 22.15 -25.91 9.67
N VAL A 269 21.40 -26.20 10.73
CA VAL A 269 21.95 -26.34 12.08
C VAL A 269 22.53 -27.74 12.24
N THR A 270 23.84 -27.85 12.33
CA THR A 270 24.56 -29.10 12.59
C THR A 270 24.86 -29.22 14.08
N GLY A 271 24.08 -30.04 14.78
CA GLY A 271 24.36 -30.44 16.17
C GLY A 271 23.11 -30.61 17.02
N SER A 272 23.08 -31.68 17.80
CA SER A 272 22.24 -31.80 19.00
C SER A 272 22.87 -30.97 20.13
N PRO A 273 22.11 -30.48 21.13
CA PRO A 273 22.65 -29.62 22.20
C PRO A 273 23.73 -30.22 23.13
N ASP A 274 24.29 -31.41 22.87
CA ASP A 274 25.18 -32.12 23.81
C ASP A 274 26.41 -32.79 23.14
N THR A 275 27.32 -32.03 22.54
CA THR A 275 28.60 -32.66 22.09
C THR A 275 29.83 -31.79 22.27
N GLN A 276 29.82 -30.89 23.25
CA GLN A 276 31.02 -30.10 23.62
C GLN A 276 31.59 -30.40 25.02
N LEU A 277 31.11 -31.41 25.73
CA LEU A 277 31.57 -31.77 27.09
C LEU A 277 32.21 -33.16 27.24
N ALA A 278 32.44 -33.92 26.15
CA ALA A 278 33.06 -35.26 26.23
C ALA A 278 34.44 -35.32 25.54
N GLY A 279 35.30 -34.35 25.86
CA GLY A 279 36.66 -34.27 25.33
C GLY A 279 37.65 -33.71 26.36
N GLN A 280 37.72 -34.35 27.53
CA GLN A 280 38.88 -34.34 28.43
C GLN A 280 39.11 -35.74 28.96
#